data_AF-A0A564W800-F1
#
_entry.id   AF-A0A564W800-F1
#
_cell.length_a   1.000
_cell.length_b   1.000
_cell.length_c   1.000
_cell.angle_alpha   90.00
_cell.angle_beta   90.00
_cell.angle_gamma   90.00
#
_symmetry.space_group_name_H-M   'P 1'
#
loop_
_entity.id
_entity.type
_entity.pdbx_description
1 polymer ?
#
loop_
_entity_poly.entity_id
_entity_poly.type
_entity_poly.pdbx_seq_one_letter_code
_entity_poly.pdbx_strand_id
1 'polypeptide(L)' 'MAAEGLEKAAKVKDCFIKIETRGSGGAKNVLTGQEIREADCILVAADAKVPMDRFDGKKVIECQVSDGISKADQ' A
#
# COMPACT_ATOMS: atom_id res chain seq x y z
N MET A 1 5.53 -10.24 -3.46
CA MET A 1 6.82 -9.74 -2.95
C MET A 1 6.63 -8.50 -2.08
N ALA A 2 6.42 -7.29 -2.62
CA ALA A 2 6.24 -6.10 -1.77
C ALA A 2 5.06 -6.20 -0.79
N ALA A 3 3.90 -6.70 -1.26
CA ALA A 3 2.74 -6.92 -0.40
C ALA A 3 3.04 -7.82 0.81
N GLU A 4 3.72 -8.96 0.59
CA GLU A 4 4.08 -9.89 1.67
C GLU A 4 5.11 -9.28 2.65
N GLY A 5 6.04 -8.46 2.14
CA GLY A 5 7.00 -7.74 2.97
C GLY A 5 6.30 -6.76 3.92
N LEU A 6 5.39 -5.97 3.36
CA LEU A 6 4.57 -5.00 4.10
C LEU A 6 3.61 -5.68 5.09
N GLU A 7 2.98 -6.79 4.72
CA GLU A 7 2.14 -7.57 5.64
C GLU A 7 2.93 -8.12 6.83
N LYS A 8 4.13 -8.64 6.58
CA LYS A 8 5.02 -9.12 7.66
C LYS A 8 5.44 -7.96 8.57
N ALA A 9 5.87 -6.83 8.01
CA ALA A 9 6.29 -5.68 8.78
C ALA A 9 5.13 -5.10 9.63
N ALA A 10 3.93 -4.99 9.05
CA ALA A 10 2.74 -4.56 9.76
C ALA A 10 2.40 -5.50 10.92
N LYS A 11 2.45 -6.82 10.69
CA LYS A 11 2.23 -7.81 11.74
C LYS A 11 3.25 -7.71 12.88
N VAL A 12 4.53 -7.47 12.56
CA VAL A 12 5.58 -7.26 13.58
C VAL A 12 5.33 -6.00 14.41
N LYS A 13 4.80 -4.95 13.78
CA LYS A 13 4.47 -3.67 14.43
C LYS A 13 3.06 -3.62 15.03
N ASP A 14 2.32 -4.74 15.03
CA ASP A 14 0.92 -4.82 15.46
C ASP A 14 0.01 -3.77 14.80
N CYS A 15 0.27 -3.51 13.51
CA CYS A 15 -0.49 -2.57 12.69
C CYS A 15 -1.47 -3.33 11.78
N PHE A 16 -2.67 -2.79 11.63
CA PHE A 16 -3.58 -3.27 10.60
C PHE A 16 -3.12 -2.75 9.23
N ILE A 17 -3.03 -3.64 8.24
CA ILE A 17 -2.72 -3.27 6.87
C ILE A 17 -3.66 -4.00 5.91
N LYS A 18 -4.10 -3.28 4.87
CA LYS A 18 -4.78 -3.86 3.71
C LYS A 18 -4.06 -3.43 2.45
N ILE A 19 -3.74 -4.39 1.59
CA ILE A 19 -2.89 -4.15 0.43
C ILE A 19 -3.65 -4.47 -0.86
N GLU A 20 -3.80 -3.44 -1.69
CA GLU A 20 -4.20 -3.58 -3.10
C GLU A 20 -2.95 -3.83 -3.94
N THR A 21 -2.98 -4.85 -4.79
CA THR A 21 -1.87 -5.17 -5.70
C THR A 21 -2.30 -4.97 -7.14
N ARG A 22 -1.43 -4.39 -7.97
CA ARG A 22 -1.68 -4.14 -9.39
C ARG A 22 -0.59 -4.80 -10.21
N GLY A 23 -0.94 -5.85 -10.94
CA GLY A 23 -0.02 -6.56 -11.84
C GLY A 23 -0.56 -6.63 -13.26
N SER A 24 0.12 -7.39 -14.12
CA SER A 24 -0.31 -7.62 -15.51
C SER A 24 -1.71 -8.22 -15.63
N GLY A 25 -2.13 -9.02 -14.65
CA GLY A 25 -3.48 -9.59 -14.57
C GLY A 25 -4.55 -8.67 -13.98
N GLY A 26 -4.25 -7.38 -13.79
CA GLY A 26 -5.16 -6.41 -13.18
C GLY A 26 -4.95 -6.20 -11.69
N ALA A 27 -5.90 -5.48 -11.07
CA ALA A 27 -5.88 -5.16 -9.65
C ALA A 27 -6.52 -6.27 -8.82
N LYS A 28 -5.89 -6.64 -7.70
CA LYS A 28 -6.43 -7.57 -6.69
C LYS A 28 -6.54 -6.87 -5.35
N ASN A 29 -7.50 -7.29 -4.54
CA ASN A 29 -7.79 -6.72 -3.21
C ASN A 29 -8.01 -5.19 -3.27
N VAL A 30 -8.76 -4.74 -4.28
CA VAL A 30 -9.01 -3.32 -4.52
C VAL A 30 -9.55 -2.66 -3.25
N LEU A 31 -8.90 -1.57 -2.84
CA LEU A 31 -9.32 -0.79 -1.68
C LEU A 31 -10.64 -0.11 -1.99
N THR A 32 -11.58 -0.24 -1.07
CA THR A 32 -12.85 0.48 -1.13
C THR A 32 -12.68 1.92 -0.69
N GLY A 33 -13.59 2.79 -1.10
CA GLY A 33 -13.58 4.20 -0.66
C GLY A 33 -13.84 4.38 0.84
N GLN A 34 -14.41 3.38 1.53
CA GLN A 34 -14.55 3.39 2.98
C GLN A 34 -13.20 3.09 3.64
N GLU A 35 -12.51 2.04 3.19
CA GLU A 35 -11.19 1.65 3.72
C GLU A 35 -10.17 2.77 3.56
N ILE A 36 -10.17 3.46 2.41
CA ILE A 36 -9.30 4.61 2.19
C ILE A 36 -9.64 5.75 3.15
N ARG A 37 -10.93 6.00 3.41
CA ARG A 37 -11.39 7.04 4.34
C ARG A 37 -11.09 6.72 5.80
N GLU A 38 -11.08 5.46 6.18
CA GLU A 38 -10.77 5.02 7.55
C GLU A 38 -9.26 4.87 7.79
N ALA A 39 -8.47 4.68 6.73
CA ALA A 39 -7.01 4.56 6.85
C ALA A 39 -6.36 5.83 7.42
N ASP A 40 -5.44 5.65 8.37
CA ASP A 40 -4.63 6.71 8.95
C ASP A 40 -3.62 7.30 7.94
N CYS A 41 -3.06 6.44 7.09
CA CYS A 41 -2.17 6.78 5.99
C CYS A 41 -2.33 5.81 4.82
N ILE A 42 -1.84 6.23 3.65
CA ILE A 42 -1.80 5.43 2.43
C ILE A 42 -0.33 5.28 2.03
N LEU A 43 0.12 4.04 1.83
CA LEU A 43 1.45 3.74 1.28
C LEU A 43 1.29 3.28 -0.17
N VAL A 44 1.95 3.99 -1.09
CA VAL A 44 1.97 3.66 -2.51
C VAL A 44 3.39 3.19 -2.87
N ALA A 45 3.62 1.89 -2.75
CA ALA A 45 4.86 1.24 -3.18
C ALA A 45 4.72 0.78 -4.64
N ALA A 46 5.06 1.64 -5.60
CA ALA A 46 4.83 1.40 -7.02
C ALA A 46 5.90 2.01 -7.93
N ASP A 47 6.33 1.25 -8.93
CA ASP A 47 7.22 1.72 -10.00
C ASP A 47 6.43 2.10 -11.26
N ALA A 48 5.10 2.00 -11.20
CA ALA A 48 4.16 2.28 -12.27
C ALA A 48 3.13 3.32 -11.84
N LYS A 49 2.39 3.87 -12.80
CA LYS A 49 1.40 4.90 -12.54
C LYS A 49 0.22 4.34 -11.72
N VAL A 50 -0.04 4.95 -10.57
CA VAL A 50 -1.16 4.62 -9.68
C VAL A 50 -2.20 5.75 -9.73
N PRO A 51 -3.52 5.47 -9.74
CA PRO A 51 -4.54 6.50 -9.66
C PRO A 51 -4.57 7.12 -8.26
N MET A 52 -4.02 8.33 -8.14
CA MET A 52 -3.83 9.03 -6.85
C MET A 52 -5.06 9.81 -6.38
N ASP A 53 -5.98 10.16 -7.28
CA ASP A 53 -7.16 11.00 -6.99
C ASP A 53 -8.03 10.45 -5.85
N ARG A 54 -8.02 9.12 -5.66
CA ARG A 54 -8.79 8.45 -4.61
C ARG A 54 -8.23 8.69 -3.20
N PHE A 55 -6.99 9.16 -3.11
CA PHE A 55 -6.25 9.39 -1.87
C PHE A 55 -6.15 10.87 -1.51
N ASP A 56 -6.90 11.75 -2.19
CA ASP A 56 -6.88 13.18 -1.89
C ASP A 56 -7.29 13.45 -0.42
N GLY A 57 -6.59 14.39 0.22
CA GLY A 57 -6.74 14.70 1.63
C GLY A 57 -6.21 13.64 2.61
N LYS A 58 -5.64 12.52 2.14
CA LYS A 58 -4.97 11.53 2.99
C LYS A 58 -3.48 11.79 3.08
N LYS A 59 -2.85 11.31 4.15
CA LYS A 59 -1.38 11.25 4.24
C LYS A 59 -0.89 10.13 3.34
N VAL A 60 -0.31 10.50 2.20
CA VAL A 60 0.22 9.55 1.22
C VAL A 60 1.73 9.51 1.30
N ILE A 61 2.29 8.30 1.39
CA ILE A 61 3.72 8.03 1.33
C ILE A 61 3.98 7.25 0.04
N GLU A 62 4.82 7.79 -0.83
CA GLU A 62 5.17 7.15 -2.11
C GLU A 62 6.60 6.60 -2.02
N CYS A 63 6.78 5.35 -2.44
CA CYS A 63 8.09 4.70 -2.49
C CYS A 63 8.19 3.71 -3.64
N GLN A 64 9.40 3.22 -3.91
CA GLN A 64 9.59 2.20 -4.94
C GLN A 64 9.06 0.84 -4.47
N VAL A 65 8.70 -0.05 -5.40
CA VAL A 65 8.29 -1.42 -5.06
C VAL A 65 9.40 -2.15 -4.30
N SER A 66 10.66 -1.87 -4.65
CA SER A 66 11.85 -2.40 -4.00
C SER A 66 11.97 -2.00 -2.53
N ASP A 67 11.55 -0.79 -2.16
CA ASP A 67 11.53 -0.33 -0.77
C ASP A 67 10.50 -1.12 0.04
N GLY A 68 9.32 -1.39 -0.53
CA GLY A 68 8.31 -2.27 0.08
C GLY A 68 8.77 -3.72 0.29
N ILE A 69 9.90 -4.13 -0.28
CA ILE A 69 10.53 -5.44 -0.08
C ILE A 69 11.67 -5.34 0.93
N SER A 70 12.56 -4.35 0.76
CA SER A 70 13.85 -4.27 1.47
C SER A 70 13.84 -3.38 2.70
N LYS A 71 12.84 -2.50 2.85
CA LYS A 71 12.72 -1.50 3.92
C LYS A 71 11.28 -1.42 4.44
N ALA A 72 10.53 -2.52 4.36
CA ALA A 72 9.12 -2.57 4.75
C ALA A 72 8.88 -2.20 6.22
N ASP A 73 9.91 -2.29 7.06
CA ASP A 73 9.92 -1.98 8.47
C ASP A 73 10.26 -0.52 8.80
N GLN A 74 10.61 0.32 7.82
CA GLN A 74 10.92 1.73 8.00
C GLN A 74 9.67 2.58 7.77
#